data_AF-A0A847GIA0-F1
#
_entry.id   AF-A0A847GIA0-F1
#
_cell.length_a   1.000
_cell.length_b   1.000
_cell.length_c   1.000
_cell.angle_alpha   90.00
_cell.angle_beta   90.00
_cell.angle_gamma   90.00
#
_symmetry.space_group_name_H-M   'P 1'
#
loop_
_entity.id
_entity.type
_entity.pdbx_description
1 polymer ?
#
loop_
_entity_poly.entity_id
_entity_poly.type
_entity_poly.pdbx_seq_one_letter_code
_entity_poly.pdbx_strand_id
1 'polypeptide(L)'
;MASGQPAKVFISSTSEDLKGHREAARDAALAAGMLPVMMEYFTASGARPPLPTCLAKVSETDVLVVIVAHRYGWVPPDQPEDQHKSITWLECEQAVSDGKEVLAVLVDEKEPWPEAGREEYRLNEAMRNGVKDQPYCATRRAAVCLSSP
;
A
#
# COMPACT_ATOMS: atom_id res chain seq x y z
N MET A 1 -24.15 10.97 -24.80
CA MET A 1 -23.99 9.90 -23.80
C MET A 1 -22.50 9.70 -23.63
N ALA A 2 -21.91 10.12 -22.51
CA ALA A 2 -20.51 9.81 -22.27
C ALA A 2 -20.39 8.29 -22.25
N SER A 3 -19.57 7.72 -23.12
CA SER A 3 -19.19 6.32 -23.06
C SER A 3 -18.47 6.14 -21.72
N GLY A 4 -19.22 5.82 -20.68
CA GLY A 4 -18.72 5.78 -19.31
C GLY A 4 -17.77 4.62 -19.17
N GLN A 5 -16.46 4.89 -19.27
CA GLN A 5 -15.48 3.90 -18.85
C GLN A 5 -15.70 3.58 -17.37
N PRO A 6 -15.55 2.30 -16.96
CA PRO A 6 -15.60 1.95 -15.55
C PRO A 6 -14.59 2.78 -14.76
N ALA A 7 -15.00 3.33 -13.62
CA ALA A 7 -14.09 4.02 -12.71
C ALA A 7 -12.97 3.06 -12.29
N LYS A 8 -11.74 3.53 -12.29
CA LYS A 8 -10.55 2.77 -11.94
C LYS A 8 -10.22 2.96 -10.47
N VAL A 9 -9.95 1.86 -9.76
CA VAL A 9 -9.62 1.87 -8.33
C VAL A 9 -8.23 1.30 -8.13
N PHE A 10 -7.29 2.09 -7.65
CA PHE A 10 -5.98 1.58 -7.27
C PHE A 10 -6.05 0.94 -5.87
N ILE A 11 -5.58 -0.30 -5.73
CA ILE A 11 -5.58 -1.01 -4.44
C ILE A 11 -4.15 -1.03 -3.87
N SER A 12 -3.89 -0.13 -2.93
CA SER A 12 -2.63 0.00 -2.19
C SER A 12 -2.67 -0.75 -0.87
N SER A 13 -1.62 -1.53 -0.58
CA SER A 13 -1.40 -2.19 0.71
C SER A 13 -0.02 -2.84 0.73
N THR A 14 0.40 -3.38 1.87
CA THR A 14 1.44 -4.42 1.87
C THR A 14 0.93 -5.67 1.13
N SER A 15 1.77 -6.33 0.33
CA SER A 15 1.33 -7.42 -0.56
C SER A 15 1.56 -8.83 -0.02
N GLU A 16 2.49 -8.99 0.92
CA GLU A 16 2.88 -10.31 1.44
C GLU A 16 1.87 -10.83 2.47
N ASP A 17 1.47 -9.98 3.41
CA ASP A 17 0.59 -10.29 4.55
C ASP A 17 -0.90 -10.04 4.27
N LEU A 18 -1.23 -9.17 3.30
CA LEU A 18 -2.61 -8.78 3.04
C LEU A 18 -3.22 -9.39 1.77
N LYS A 19 -2.68 -10.50 1.24
CA LYS A 19 -3.17 -11.13 0.01
C LYS A 19 -4.69 -11.32 -0.01
N GLY A 20 -5.26 -11.94 1.03
CA GLY A 20 -6.70 -12.16 1.12
C GLY A 20 -7.51 -10.86 1.21
N HIS A 21 -6.98 -9.83 1.88
CA HIS A 21 -7.62 -8.52 1.97
C HIS A 21 -7.60 -7.79 0.62
N ARG A 22 -6.50 -7.91 -0.13
CA ARG A 22 -6.38 -7.35 -1.48
C ARG A 22 -7.34 -8.03 -2.45
N GLU A 23 -7.49 -9.36 -2.35
CA GLU A 23 -8.49 -10.11 -3.12
C GLU A 23 -9.92 -9.68 -2.79
N ALA A 24 -10.24 -9.51 -1.51
CA ALA A 24 -11.55 -9.01 -1.08
C ALA A 24 -11.83 -7.59 -1.60
N ALA A 25 -10.82 -6.69 -1.55
CA ALA A 25 -10.96 -5.33 -2.09
C ALA A 25 -11.13 -5.32 -3.61
N ARG A 26 -10.42 -6.20 -4.34
CA ARG A 26 -10.61 -6.42 -5.77
C ARG A 26 -12.05 -6.85 -6.07
N ASP A 27 -12.55 -7.85 -5.35
CA ASP A 27 -13.88 -8.40 -5.59
C ASP A 27 -14.97 -7.38 -5.25
N ALA A 28 -14.78 -6.57 -4.21
CA ALA A 28 -15.66 -5.46 -3.88
C ALA A 28 -15.67 -4.38 -4.98
N ALA A 29 -14.51 -4.01 -5.52
CA ALA A 29 -14.42 -3.05 -6.62
C ALA A 29 -15.14 -3.56 -7.88
N LEU A 30 -14.92 -4.83 -8.24
CA LEU A 30 -15.60 -5.47 -9.36
C LEU A 30 -17.12 -5.53 -9.16
N ALA A 31 -17.58 -5.89 -7.96
CA ALA A 31 -19.01 -5.92 -7.62
C ALA A 31 -19.66 -4.53 -7.71
N ALA A 32 -18.89 -3.46 -7.47
CA ALA A 32 -19.32 -2.08 -7.62
C ALA A 32 -19.25 -1.56 -9.08
N GLY A 33 -18.88 -2.40 -10.05
CA GLY A 33 -18.74 -2.01 -11.46
C GLY A 33 -17.50 -1.16 -11.76
N MET A 34 -16.49 -1.20 -10.88
CA MET A 34 -15.22 -0.51 -11.02
C MET A 34 -14.13 -1.44 -11.54
N LEU A 35 -13.07 -0.87 -12.13
CA LEU A 35 -11.91 -1.59 -12.63
C LEU A 35 -10.77 -1.54 -11.60
N PRO A 36 -10.45 -2.64 -10.89
CA PRO A 36 -9.32 -2.67 -9.97
C PRO A 36 -7.98 -2.60 -10.71
N VAL A 37 -7.11 -1.70 -10.25
CA VAL A 37 -5.72 -1.55 -10.67
C VAL A 37 -4.83 -2.03 -9.52
N MET A 38 -4.09 -3.10 -9.78
CA MET A 38 -3.32 -3.80 -8.76
C MET A 38 -1.91 -4.11 -9.25
N MET A 39 -0.94 -4.01 -8.35
CA MET A 39 0.48 -4.25 -8.67
C MET A 39 0.76 -5.65 -9.23
N GLU A 40 -0.06 -6.63 -8.88
CA GLU A 40 -0.01 -8.02 -9.34
C GLU A 40 -0.16 -8.15 -10.86
N TYR A 41 -0.74 -7.15 -11.53
CA TYR A 41 -0.97 -7.13 -12.97
C TYR A 41 0.03 -6.27 -13.74
N PHE A 42 0.99 -5.64 -13.05
CA PHE A 42 1.98 -4.80 -13.72
C PHE A 42 2.99 -5.70 -14.42
N THR A 43 3.27 -5.42 -15.70
CA THR A 43 4.32 -6.10 -16.47
C THR A 43 5.67 -5.80 -15.84
N ALA A 44 6.21 -6.76 -15.09
CA ALA A 44 7.34 -6.54 -14.21
C ALA A 44 8.69 -6.71 -14.92
N SER A 45 9.60 -5.78 -14.64
CA SER A 45 11.04 -5.90 -14.90
C SER A 45 11.81 -6.43 -13.68
N GLY A 46 11.15 -7.04 -12.67
CA GLY A 46 11.77 -7.50 -11.42
C GLY A 46 10.79 -7.92 -10.32
N ALA A 47 11.30 -8.19 -9.10
CA ALA A 47 10.51 -8.73 -7.97
C ALA A 47 9.55 -7.73 -7.29
N ARG A 48 9.73 -6.42 -7.50
CA ARG A 48 8.85 -5.34 -7.02
C ARG A 48 8.71 -4.29 -8.12
N PRO A 49 7.51 -3.75 -8.39
CA PRO A 49 7.36 -2.67 -9.34
C PRO A 49 8.12 -1.43 -8.85
N PRO A 50 8.82 -0.69 -9.74
CA PRO A 50 9.45 0.57 -9.39
C PRO A 50 8.43 1.59 -8.86
N LEU A 51 8.81 2.38 -7.85
CA LEU A 51 7.98 3.46 -7.32
C LEU A 51 7.37 4.36 -8.43
N PRO A 52 8.12 4.82 -9.45
CA PRO A 52 7.54 5.62 -10.54
C PRO A 52 6.37 4.94 -11.26
N THR A 53 6.42 3.62 -11.44
CA THR A 53 5.34 2.86 -12.08
C THR A 53 4.09 2.86 -11.21
N CYS A 54 4.24 2.66 -9.89
CA CYS A 54 3.11 2.72 -8.97
C CYS A 54 2.48 4.12 -8.94
N LEU A 55 3.29 5.18 -8.83
CA LEU A 55 2.77 6.56 -8.82
C LEU A 55 2.06 6.91 -10.12
N ALA A 56 2.63 6.55 -11.28
CA ALA A 56 1.96 6.74 -12.56
C ALA A 56 0.61 6.01 -12.62
N LYS A 57 0.54 4.79 -12.10
CA LYS A 57 -0.71 4.01 -12.05
C LYS A 57 -1.73 4.63 -11.10
N VAL A 58 -1.31 5.15 -9.94
CA VAL A 58 -2.17 5.94 -9.06
C VAL A 58 -2.72 7.14 -9.84
N SER A 59 -1.88 7.90 -10.54
CA SER A 59 -2.29 9.05 -11.35
C SER A 59 -3.24 8.72 -12.52
N GLU A 60 -3.32 7.46 -12.95
CA GLU A 60 -4.29 6.99 -13.96
C GLU A 60 -5.64 6.52 -13.41
N THR A 61 -5.82 6.46 -12.07
CA THR A 61 -7.05 5.98 -11.41
C THR A 61 -7.99 7.08 -10.95
N ASP A 62 -9.24 6.74 -10.64
CA ASP A 62 -10.26 7.68 -10.14
C ASP A 62 -10.31 7.69 -8.61
N VAL A 63 -10.03 6.55 -7.96
CA VAL A 63 -10.06 6.37 -6.51
C VAL A 63 -8.84 5.55 -6.06
N LEU A 64 -8.25 5.94 -4.94
CA LEU A 64 -7.27 5.12 -4.22
C LEU A 64 -7.96 4.42 -3.05
N VAL A 65 -7.90 3.09 -3.00
CA VAL A 65 -8.22 2.32 -1.81
C VAL A 65 -6.90 1.91 -1.15
N VAL A 66 -6.72 2.28 0.12
CA VAL A 66 -5.54 1.90 0.91
C VAL A 66 -5.95 1.01 2.08
N ILE A 67 -5.35 -0.18 2.16
CA ILE A 67 -5.57 -1.15 3.24
C ILE A 67 -4.35 -1.10 4.17
N VAL A 68 -4.59 -0.77 5.44
CA VAL A 68 -3.55 -0.62 6.47
C VAL A 68 -3.74 -1.65 7.58
N ALA A 69 -2.66 -2.37 7.89
CA ALA A 69 -2.61 -3.34 8.96
C ALA A 69 -1.28 -3.24 9.74
N HIS A 70 -0.78 -4.36 10.27
CA HIS A 70 0.36 -4.39 11.20
C HIS A 70 1.75 -4.28 10.56
N ARG A 71 1.85 -4.02 9.25
CA ARG A 71 3.13 -3.81 8.56
C ARG A 71 3.20 -2.41 7.95
N TYR A 72 4.35 -1.76 8.11
CA TYR A 72 4.58 -0.42 7.55
C TYR A 72 4.72 -0.43 6.03
N GLY A 73 5.27 -1.53 5.49
CA GLY A 73 5.49 -1.72 4.07
C GLY A 73 6.89 -1.39 3.60
N TRP A 74 7.10 -1.58 2.30
CA TRP A 74 8.41 -1.36 1.68
C TRP A 74 8.71 0.12 1.53
N VAL A 75 9.90 0.54 1.95
CA VAL A 75 10.45 1.88 1.76
C VAL A 75 11.29 1.86 0.48
N PRO A 76 10.90 2.59 -0.58
CA PRO A 76 11.72 2.73 -1.77
C PRO A 76 13.13 3.25 -1.44
N PRO A 77 14.18 2.71 -2.07
CA PRO A 77 15.52 3.29 -1.98
C PRO A 77 15.53 4.71 -2.58
N ASP A 78 16.55 5.49 -2.25
CA ASP A 78 16.80 6.84 -2.82
C ASP A 78 15.89 7.96 -2.29
N GLN A 79 15.28 7.78 -1.12
CA GLN A 79 14.68 8.88 -0.35
C GLN A 79 15.77 9.66 0.42
N PRO A 80 15.56 10.98 0.66
CA PRO A 80 16.39 11.73 1.61
C PRO A 80 16.52 11.02 2.96
N GLU A 81 17.65 11.16 3.66
CA GLU A 81 17.91 10.42 4.91
C GLU A 81 16.88 10.68 6.01
N ASP A 82 16.20 11.84 5.99
CA ASP A 82 15.14 12.20 6.92
C ASP A 82 13.75 11.69 6.49
N GLN A 83 13.65 11.06 5.32
CA GLN A 83 12.43 10.51 4.76
C GLN A 83 12.49 8.98 4.68
N HIS A 84 11.51 8.35 5.32
CA HIS A 84 11.38 6.90 5.37
C HIS A 84 9.97 6.46 5.05
N LYS A 85 9.36 7.08 4.02
CA LYS A 85 7.98 6.81 3.65
C LYS A 85 7.89 5.46 2.93
N SER A 86 6.89 4.67 3.31
CA SER A 86 6.58 3.45 2.55
C SER A 86 5.99 3.80 1.19
N ILE A 87 6.03 2.85 0.26
CA ILE A 87 5.41 3.01 -1.06
C ILE A 87 3.92 3.36 -0.95
N THR A 88 3.21 2.71 -0.03
CA THR A 88 1.79 2.97 0.28
C THR A 88 1.56 4.41 0.76
N TRP A 89 2.47 4.95 1.58
CA TRP A 89 2.42 6.36 1.97
C TRP A 89 2.56 7.28 0.76
N LEU A 90 3.57 7.05 -0.08
CA LEU A 90 3.83 7.86 -1.28
C LEU A 90 2.68 7.79 -2.29
N GLU A 91 2.03 6.63 -2.42
CA GLU A 91 0.82 6.45 -3.23
C GLU A 91 -0.34 7.30 -2.69
N CYS A 92 -0.53 7.38 -1.37
CA CYS A 92 -1.53 8.25 -0.76
C CYS A 92 -1.23 9.73 -1.02
N GLU A 93 0.02 10.17 -0.84
CA GLU A 93 0.42 11.55 -1.13
C GLU A 93 0.19 11.91 -2.61
N GLN A 94 0.49 11.00 -3.53
CA GLN A 94 0.22 11.20 -4.95
C GLN A 94 -1.28 11.33 -5.24
N ALA A 95 -2.11 10.44 -4.68
CA ALA A 95 -3.56 10.49 -4.88
C ALA A 95 -4.16 11.80 -4.35
N VAL A 96 -3.75 12.24 -3.15
CA VAL A 96 -4.17 13.52 -2.57
C VAL A 96 -3.71 14.70 -3.44
N SER A 97 -2.45 14.69 -3.88
CA SER A 97 -1.90 15.73 -4.77
C SER A 97 -2.64 15.82 -6.09
N ASP A 98 -3.12 14.69 -6.61
CA ASP A 98 -3.89 14.62 -7.86
C ASP A 98 -5.39 14.94 -7.64
N GLY A 99 -5.83 15.26 -6.41
CA GLY A 99 -7.21 15.56 -6.08
C GLY A 99 -8.14 14.34 -6.11
N LYS A 100 -7.61 13.14 -5.91
CA LYS A 100 -8.35 11.88 -5.95
C LYS A 100 -8.94 11.54 -4.60
N GLU A 101 -10.05 10.81 -4.62
CA GLU A 101 -10.63 10.25 -3.40
C GLU A 101 -9.73 9.15 -2.85
N VAL A 102 -9.43 9.21 -1.54
CA VAL A 102 -8.64 8.21 -0.81
C VAL A 102 -9.51 7.53 0.23
N LEU A 103 -9.83 6.26 -0.01
CA LEU A 103 -10.59 5.42 0.91
C LEU A 103 -9.63 4.56 1.74
N ALA A 104 -9.45 4.93 3.00
CA ALA A 104 -8.61 4.18 3.93
C ALA A 104 -9.41 3.11 4.68
N VAL A 105 -8.97 1.86 4.59
CA VAL A 105 -9.51 0.71 5.32
C VAL A 105 -8.45 0.26 6.32
N LEU A 106 -8.78 0.34 7.60
CA LEU A 106 -7.87 -0.02 8.70
C LEU A 106 -8.37 -1.30 9.36
N VAL A 107 -7.45 -2.22 9.66
CA VAL A 107 -7.76 -3.38 10.50
C VAL A 107 -8.17 -2.90 11.89
N ASP A 108 -9.22 -3.51 12.47
CA ASP A 108 -9.62 -3.24 13.85
C ASP A 108 -8.52 -3.73 14.80
N GLU A 109 -8.18 -2.94 15.81
CA GLU A 109 -7.16 -3.28 16.81
C GLU A 109 -7.49 -4.57 17.59
N LYS A 110 -8.78 -4.93 17.67
CA LYS A 110 -9.28 -6.12 18.36
C LYS A 110 -9.24 -7.37 17.49
N GLU A 111 -8.99 -7.23 16.19
CA GLU A 111 -8.98 -8.36 15.28
C GLU A 111 -7.80 -9.30 15.61
N PRO A 112 -8.04 -10.61 15.80
CA PRO A 112 -6.95 -11.57 15.97
C PRO A 112 -6.06 -11.61 14.73
N TRP A 113 -4.80 -11.18 14.87
CA TRP A 113 -3.84 -11.15 13.75
C TRP A 113 -2.70 -12.16 13.93
N PRO A 114 -2.36 -12.95 12.89
CA PRO A 114 -1.22 -13.87 12.94
C PRO A 114 0.09 -13.15 13.25
N GLU A 115 0.89 -13.70 14.16
CA GLU A 115 2.18 -13.10 14.55
C GLU A 115 3.11 -12.92 13.33
N ALA A 116 3.16 -13.92 12.44
CA ALA A 116 3.93 -13.86 11.20
C ALA A 116 3.53 -12.70 10.26
N GLY A 117 2.30 -12.20 10.40
CA GLY A 117 1.78 -11.06 9.65
C GLY A 117 2.15 -9.70 10.25
N ARG A 118 2.88 -9.65 11.35
CA ARG A 118 3.29 -8.40 12.02
C ARG A 118 4.70 -7.98 11.64
N GLU A 119 4.98 -6.68 11.66
CA GLU A 119 6.31 -6.15 11.32
C GLU A 119 7.37 -6.63 12.31
N GLU A 120 7.05 -6.70 13.60
CA GLU A 120 7.99 -7.12 14.64
C GLU A 120 8.51 -8.54 14.40
N TYR A 121 7.64 -9.45 13.97
CA TYR A 121 8.03 -10.82 13.62
C TYR A 121 9.01 -10.81 12.43
N ARG A 122 8.70 -10.05 11.38
CA ARG A 122 9.56 -9.93 10.19
C ARG A 122 10.96 -9.43 10.56
N LEU A 123 11.03 -8.40 11.41
CA LEU A 123 12.29 -7.82 11.86
C LEU A 123 13.10 -8.82 12.70
N ASN A 124 12.45 -9.53 13.62
CA ASN A 124 13.09 -10.56 14.44
C ASN A 124 13.64 -11.71 13.61
N GLU A 125 12.90 -12.17 12.60
CA GLU A 125 13.36 -13.22 11.68
C GLU A 125 14.53 -12.74 10.80
N ALA A 126 14.52 -11.50 10.32
CA ALA A 126 15.63 -10.94 9.56
C ALA A 126 16.93 -10.87 10.39
N MET A 127 16.82 -10.47 11.66
CA MET A 127 17.94 -10.45 12.61
C MET A 127 18.49 -11.85 12.88
N ARG A 128 17.61 -12.85 13.06
CA ARG A 128 18.01 -14.26 13.27
C ARG A 128 18.70 -14.85 12.04
N ASN A 129 18.21 -14.51 10.85
CA ASN A 129 18.71 -15.04 9.58
C ASN A 129 19.91 -14.24 9.02
N GLY A 130 20.37 -13.21 9.73
CA GLY A 130 21.58 -12.45 9.38
C GLY A 130 21.47 -11.57 8.14
N VAL A 131 20.25 -11.20 7.73
CA VAL A 131 20.02 -10.32 6.57
C VAL A 131 20.29 -8.87 6.99
N LYS A 132 21.24 -8.20 6.32
CA LYS A 132 21.69 -6.83 6.66
C LYS A 132 20.96 -5.69 5.92
N ASP A 133 20.19 -5.98 4.87
CA ASP A 133 19.77 -4.96 3.89
C ASP A 133 18.24 -4.73 3.83
N GLN A 134 17.61 -4.35 4.95
CA GLN A 134 16.26 -3.78 4.90
C GLN A 134 16.20 -2.57 5.86
N PRO A 135 15.94 -1.34 5.37
CA PRO A 135 16.01 -0.14 6.21
C PRO A 135 14.99 -0.23 7.35
N TYR A 136 15.52 -0.31 8.57
CA TYR A 136 14.86 -0.68 9.82
C TYR A 136 14.04 0.47 10.46
N CYS A 137 13.52 1.42 9.66
CA CYS A 137 13.18 2.76 10.19
C CYS A 137 11.69 3.02 10.56
N ALA A 138 10.82 2.02 10.53
CA ALA A 138 9.37 2.29 10.53
C ALA A 138 8.63 2.30 11.88
N THR A 139 9.22 1.84 12.99
CA THR A 139 8.44 1.50 14.19
C THR A 139 8.20 2.64 15.19
N ARG A 140 8.51 3.91 14.89
CA ARG A 140 8.33 4.99 15.89
C ARG A 140 7.34 6.13 15.60
N ARG A 141 6.71 6.26 14.43
CA ARG A 141 5.86 7.45 14.17
C ARG A 141 4.70 7.32 13.17
N ALA A 142 4.09 6.15 13.01
CA ALA A 142 2.96 6.00 12.07
C ALA A 142 1.58 6.48 12.59
N ALA A 143 1.46 6.94 13.83
CA ALA A 143 0.15 7.21 14.46
C ALA A 143 -0.39 8.65 14.33
N VAL A 144 0.29 9.58 13.66
CA VAL A 144 -0.15 10.98 13.60
C VAL A 144 0.03 11.50 12.18
N CYS A 145 -1.04 11.52 11.38
CA CYS A 145 -1.23 12.53 10.33
C CYS A 145 -2.57 12.44 9.56
N LEU A 146 -3.41 11.41 9.75
CA LEU A 146 -4.73 11.36 9.10
C LEU A 146 -5.86 12.09 9.87
N SER A 147 -5.51 12.94 10.83
CA SER A 147 -6.48 13.81 11.51
C SER A 147 -5.89 15.19 11.79
N SER A 148 -5.91 16.05 10.78
CA SER A 148 -6.09 17.49 10.98
C SER A 148 -6.69 18.11 9.71
N PRO A 149 -7.64 19.03 9.86
CA PRO A 149 -8.45 19.60 8.77
C PRO A 149 -7.67 20.52 7.83
#